data_AF-A0A2V6NAL6-F1
#
_entry.id   AF-A0A2V6NAL6-F1
#
_cell.length_a   1.000
_cell.length_b   1.000
_cell.length_c   1.000
_cell.angle_alpha   90.00
_cell.angle_beta   90.00
_cell.angle_gamma   90.00
#
_symmetry.space_group_name_H-M   'P 1'
#
loop_
_entity.id
_entity.type
_entity.pdbx_description
1 polymer ?
#
loop_
_entity_poly.entity_id
_entity_poly.type
_entity_poly.pdbx_seq_one_letter_code
_entity_poly.pdbx_strand_id
1 'polypeptide(L)'
;MMRRVLIYFTLAMGAVIFAWPFIWMIGTSIKLEREVLSNRSGVLPERPIPRSRSPYLDDRMFSQADGRHRDEAIAILEEQLRGHIWPSNIDAEFARKETARGIYQRLLISIPYEKWSDSSEQLRATITDAITPDLIDSVVGELRRVFTIGQLRARSTELQEDQLVSASDAATKWSVAGPGTLSQKAGGAELSYDFASANKVMLSQTFATSFPIERLRRLQFYFQPDDTWHALRVTVEKLGHRFVSERAVYLADHSWQIATWQERSADDALTKIKTWTLLKDAGGSAVRGPNEVRITLHFGVMSVPVYFSLY
;
A
#
# COMPACT_ATOMS: atom_id res chain seq x y z
N MET A 1 -31.82 35.42 32.39
CA MET A 1 -31.37 34.05 32.05
C MET A 1 -31.17 33.87 30.54
N MET A 2 -32.19 34.17 29.72
CA MET A 2 -32.16 34.05 28.25
C MET A 2 -30.98 34.78 27.55
N ARG A 3 -30.66 36.01 27.97
CA ARG A 3 -29.53 36.78 27.42
C ARG A 3 -28.16 36.11 27.63
N ARG A 4 -27.95 35.44 28.76
CA ARG A 4 -26.68 34.72 29.04
C ARG A 4 -26.58 33.47 28.18
N VAL A 5 -27.67 32.72 28.04
CA VAL A 5 -27.75 31.55 27.15
C VAL A 5 -27.43 31.96 25.70
N LEU A 6 -27.98 33.07 25.24
CA LEU A 6 -27.74 33.58 23.89
C LEU A 6 -26.26 33.97 23.68
N ILE A 7 -25.66 34.65 24.66
CA ILE A 7 -24.23 35.02 24.62
C ILE A 7 -23.33 33.76 24.58
N TYR A 8 -23.59 32.76 25.44
CA TYR A 8 -22.81 31.52 25.44
C TYR A 8 -22.98 30.74 24.14
N PHE A 9 -24.19 30.71 23.57
CA PHE A 9 -24.45 30.06 22.29
C PHE A 9 -23.69 30.75 21.15
N THR A 10 -23.73 32.09 21.06
CA THR A 10 -22.98 32.84 20.04
C THR A 10 -21.47 32.66 20.19
N LEU A 11 -20.96 32.66 21.42
CA LEU A 11 -19.54 32.41 21.70
C LEU A 11 -19.13 30.98 21.30
N ALA A 12 -19.94 29.98 21.65
CA ALA A 12 -19.66 28.58 21.28
C ALA A 12 -19.70 28.38 19.76
N MET A 13 -20.70 28.95 19.07
CA MET A 13 -20.80 28.89 17.63
C MET A 13 -19.63 29.60 16.94
N GLY A 14 -19.24 30.78 17.44
CA GLY A 14 -18.04 31.49 16.99
C GLY A 14 -16.78 30.65 17.17
N ALA A 15 -16.59 30.04 18.35
CA ALA A 15 -15.46 29.17 18.63
C ALA A 15 -15.39 27.97 17.67
N VAL A 16 -16.53 27.32 17.36
CA VAL A 16 -16.58 26.21 16.39
C VAL A 16 -16.21 26.67 14.99
N ILE A 17 -16.74 27.81 14.52
CA ILE A 17 -16.42 28.37 13.20
C ILE A 17 -14.93 28.71 13.09
N PHE A 18 -14.34 29.31 14.15
CA PHE A 18 -12.92 29.64 14.18
C PHE A 18 -12.01 28.41 14.35
N ALA A 19 -12.48 27.35 15.01
CA ALA A 19 -11.74 26.09 15.15
C ALA A 19 -11.81 25.22 13.88
N TRP A 20 -12.83 25.40 13.05
CA TRP A 20 -13.06 24.58 11.86
C TRP A 20 -11.86 24.52 10.89
N PRO A 21 -11.18 25.63 10.53
CA PRO A 21 -9.98 25.56 9.69
C PRO A 21 -8.85 24.75 10.32
N PHE A 22 -8.68 24.80 11.64
CA PHE A 22 -7.65 24.02 12.35
C PHE A 22 -7.99 22.53 12.37
N ILE A 23 -9.26 22.18 12.63
CA ILE A 23 -9.76 20.80 12.56
C ILE A 23 -9.57 20.25 11.15
N TRP A 24 -9.90 21.05 10.13
CA TRP A 24 -9.71 20.69 8.73
C TRP A 24 -8.23 20.49 8.39
N MET A 25 -7.35 21.40 8.84
CA MET A 25 -5.91 21.30 8.63
C MET A 25 -5.31 20.04 9.25
N ILE A 26 -5.71 19.71 10.49
CA ILE A 26 -5.31 18.46 11.17
C ILE A 26 -5.81 17.26 10.35
N GLY A 27 -7.08 17.29 9.91
CA GLY A 27 -7.65 16.26 9.05
C GLY A 27 -6.83 16.05 7.79
N THR A 28 -6.54 17.12 7.03
CA THR A 28 -5.73 17.04 5.81
C THR A 28 -4.28 16.63 6.02
N SER A 29 -3.71 16.85 7.22
CA SER A 29 -2.33 16.43 7.52
C SER A 29 -2.18 14.93 7.78
N ILE A 30 -3.28 14.26 8.14
CA ILE A 30 -3.32 12.81 8.40
C ILE A 30 -3.74 12.04 7.14
N LYS A 31 -4.38 12.71 6.18
CA LYS A 31 -4.82 12.09 4.92
C LYS A 31 -3.64 11.57 4.12
N LEU A 32 -3.82 10.39 3.56
CA LEU A 32 -2.88 9.78 2.65
C LEU A 32 -2.91 10.54 1.31
N GLU A 33 -1.80 10.57 0.57
CA GLU A 33 -1.72 11.31 -0.72
C GLU A 33 -2.83 10.91 -1.69
N ARG A 34 -3.21 9.62 -1.70
CA ARG A 34 -4.34 9.12 -2.50
C ARG A 34 -5.67 9.81 -2.19
N GLU A 35 -5.92 10.18 -0.94
CA GLU A 35 -7.18 10.81 -0.53
C GLU A 35 -7.22 12.29 -0.93
N VAL A 36 -6.06 12.96 -0.91
CA VAL A 36 -5.92 14.34 -1.36
C VAL A 36 -6.17 14.46 -2.87
N LEU A 37 -5.76 13.43 -3.62
CA LEU A 37 -5.91 13.36 -5.08
C LEU A 37 -7.22 12.69 -5.53
N SER A 38 -7.96 12.04 -4.63
CA SER A 38 -9.24 11.40 -4.96
C SER A 38 -10.42 12.38 -4.88
N ASN A 39 -11.41 12.19 -5.76
CA ASN A 39 -12.70 12.90 -5.68
C ASN A 39 -13.60 12.43 -4.51
N ARG A 40 -13.15 11.48 -3.68
CA ARG A 40 -13.89 11.01 -2.49
C ARG A 40 -13.51 11.87 -1.28
N SER A 41 -14.22 12.97 -1.08
CA SER A 41 -13.98 13.91 0.02
C SER A 41 -14.53 13.38 1.36
N GLY A 42 -13.88 12.37 1.95
CA GLY A 42 -14.15 11.95 3.32
C GLY A 42 -13.65 12.99 4.34
N VAL A 43 -14.37 13.21 5.44
CA VAL A 43 -13.90 14.07 6.55
C VAL A 43 -12.77 13.39 7.34
N LEU A 44 -12.82 12.06 7.43
CA LEU A 44 -11.80 11.24 8.11
C LEU A 44 -10.88 10.56 7.09
N PRO A 45 -9.62 10.27 7.48
CA PRO A 45 -8.69 9.53 6.65
C PRO A 45 -9.19 8.10 6.41
N GLU A 46 -8.93 7.59 5.21
CA GLU A 46 -9.19 6.22 4.84
C GLU A 46 -8.29 5.30 5.68
N ARG A 47 -8.91 4.30 6.30
CA ARG A 47 -8.19 3.35 7.14
C ARG A 47 -7.71 2.20 6.26
N PRO A 48 -6.42 1.85 6.30
CA PRO A 48 -5.95 0.63 5.66
C PRO A 48 -6.69 -0.62 6.15
N ILE A 49 -6.59 -1.71 5.38
CA ILE A 49 -7.34 -2.94 5.57
C ILE A 49 -6.43 -3.96 6.27
N PRO A 50 -6.57 -4.18 7.60
CA PRO A 50 -5.75 -5.15 8.29
C PRO A 50 -6.07 -6.57 7.78
N ARG A 51 -5.15 -7.15 7.01
CA ARG A 51 -5.21 -8.54 6.53
C ARG A 51 -3.97 -9.27 7.01
N SER A 52 -4.12 -10.52 7.40
CA SER A 52 -2.99 -11.41 7.73
C SER A 52 -2.40 -12.09 6.50
N ARG A 53 -3.04 -11.95 5.33
CA ARG A 53 -2.69 -12.63 4.08
C ARG A 53 -2.61 -11.65 2.93
N SER A 54 -1.65 -11.87 2.05
CA SER A 54 -1.48 -11.16 0.79
C SER A 54 -1.06 -12.14 -0.30
N PRO A 55 -1.54 -11.98 -1.55
CA PRO A 55 -2.48 -10.96 -2.01
C PRO A 55 -3.91 -11.19 -1.48
N TYR A 56 -4.74 -10.15 -1.55
CA TYR A 56 -6.18 -10.21 -1.25
C TYR A 56 -6.97 -9.27 -2.16
N LEU A 57 -8.31 -9.37 -2.16
CA LEU A 57 -9.18 -8.42 -2.84
C LEU A 57 -9.80 -7.43 -1.84
N ASP A 58 -9.79 -6.16 -2.19
CA ASP A 58 -10.36 -5.06 -1.41
C ASP A 58 -11.90 -5.10 -1.43
N ASP A 59 -12.53 -5.45 -0.30
CA ASP A 59 -13.98 -5.50 -0.13
C ASP A 59 -14.66 -4.12 -0.01
N ARG A 60 -13.89 -3.03 0.07
CA ARG A 60 -14.42 -1.69 0.32
C ARG A 60 -14.57 -0.88 -0.95
N MET A 61 -13.71 -1.13 -1.95
CA MET A 61 -13.56 -0.31 -3.14
C MET A 61 -14.90 0.00 -3.86
N PHE A 62 -15.72 -1.03 -4.04
CA PHE A 62 -17.02 -0.97 -4.72
C PHE A 62 -18.22 -1.24 -3.79
N SER A 63 -18.02 -1.16 -2.47
CA SER A 63 -19.07 -1.39 -1.48
C SER A 63 -20.26 -0.42 -1.59
N GLN A 64 -20.00 0.80 -2.09
CA GLN A 64 -20.99 1.85 -2.32
C GLN A 64 -21.48 1.94 -3.76
N ALA A 65 -21.20 0.93 -4.59
CA ALA A 65 -21.76 0.88 -5.94
C ALA A 65 -23.28 0.76 -5.83
N ASP A 66 -23.98 1.86 -6.15
CA ASP A 66 -25.42 1.99 -6.08
C ASP A 66 -25.95 2.68 -7.33
N GLY A 67 -27.19 2.38 -7.70
CA GLY A 67 -27.78 2.88 -8.92
C GLY A 67 -28.99 2.07 -9.38
N ARG A 68 -29.39 2.33 -10.63
CA ARG A 68 -30.57 1.69 -11.25
C ARG A 68 -30.34 0.21 -11.46
N HIS A 69 -31.39 -0.58 -11.24
CA HIS A 69 -31.40 -2.04 -11.46
C HIS A 69 -30.21 -2.76 -10.82
N ARG A 70 -29.67 -2.23 -9.71
CA ARG A 70 -28.43 -2.72 -9.09
C ARG A 70 -28.43 -4.22 -8.87
N ASP A 71 -29.44 -4.73 -8.15
CA ASP A 71 -29.46 -6.14 -7.76
C ASP A 71 -29.68 -7.06 -8.96
N GLU A 72 -30.48 -6.64 -9.94
CA GLU A 72 -30.70 -7.36 -11.20
C GLU A 72 -29.42 -7.40 -12.05
N ALA A 73 -28.75 -6.25 -12.23
CA ALA A 73 -27.52 -6.14 -12.98
C ALA A 73 -26.37 -6.92 -12.34
N ILE A 74 -26.20 -6.82 -11.00
CA ILE A 74 -25.19 -7.60 -10.27
C ILE A 74 -25.47 -9.10 -10.41
N ALA A 75 -26.74 -9.54 -10.32
CA ALA A 75 -27.07 -10.95 -10.50
C ALA A 75 -26.72 -11.47 -11.91
N ILE A 76 -26.96 -10.67 -12.96
CA ILE A 76 -26.56 -10.98 -14.34
C ILE A 76 -25.03 -11.09 -14.43
N LEU A 77 -24.31 -10.11 -13.87
CA LEU A 77 -22.85 -10.08 -13.88
C LEU A 77 -22.24 -11.28 -13.14
N GLU A 78 -22.76 -11.62 -11.97
CA GLU A 78 -22.32 -12.81 -11.22
C GLU A 78 -22.56 -14.09 -12.02
N GLU A 79 -23.68 -14.20 -12.74
CA GLU A 79 -23.97 -15.34 -13.61
C GLU A 79 -22.92 -15.47 -14.73
N GLN A 80 -22.62 -14.37 -15.43
CA GLN A 80 -21.60 -14.34 -16.49
C GLN A 80 -20.20 -14.68 -15.97
N LEU A 81 -19.87 -14.26 -14.75
CA LEU A 81 -18.57 -14.50 -14.13
C LEU A 81 -18.40 -15.92 -13.54
N ARG A 82 -19.43 -16.78 -13.54
CA ARG A 82 -19.31 -18.15 -12.98
C ARG A 82 -18.25 -18.99 -13.67
N GLY A 83 -18.05 -18.80 -14.97
CA GLY A 83 -17.05 -19.52 -15.77
C GLY A 83 -15.64 -18.94 -15.70
N HIS A 84 -15.45 -17.79 -15.05
CA HIS A 84 -14.15 -17.14 -14.96
C HIS A 84 -13.22 -17.90 -14.01
N ILE A 85 -11.96 -18.07 -14.42
CA ILE A 85 -10.96 -18.82 -13.64
C ILE A 85 -10.20 -17.82 -12.76
N TRP A 86 -10.43 -17.92 -11.46
CA TRP A 86 -9.77 -17.08 -10.47
C TRP A 86 -8.42 -17.67 -10.04
N PRO A 87 -7.45 -16.83 -9.62
CA PRO A 87 -6.22 -17.30 -8.98
C PRO A 87 -6.53 -18.16 -7.73
N SER A 88 -5.78 -19.26 -7.53
CA SER A 88 -6.05 -20.24 -6.47
C SER A 88 -5.90 -19.71 -5.04
N ASN A 89 -5.25 -18.57 -4.87
CA ASN A 89 -5.05 -17.89 -3.59
C ASN A 89 -6.16 -16.88 -3.25
N ILE A 90 -7.19 -16.76 -4.09
CA ILE A 90 -8.34 -15.89 -3.88
C ILE A 90 -9.61 -16.76 -3.84
N ASP A 91 -10.52 -16.46 -2.90
CA ASP A 91 -11.83 -17.10 -2.87
C ASP A 91 -12.65 -16.70 -4.11
N ALA A 92 -12.96 -17.68 -4.96
CA ALA A 92 -13.66 -17.48 -6.21
C ALA A 92 -15.08 -16.92 -6.03
N GLU A 93 -15.79 -17.29 -4.95
CA GLU A 93 -17.13 -16.75 -4.71
C GLU A 93 -17.06 -15.26 -4.34
N PHE A 94 -16.16 -14.92 -3.43
CA PHE A 94 -15.91 -13.55 -3.03
C PHE A 94 -15.41 -12.69 -4.19
N ALA A 95 -14.45 -13.21 -4.98
CA ALA A 95 -13.92 -12.50 -6.15
C ALA A 95 -15.01 -12.21 -7.19
N ARG A 96 -15.90 -13.17 -7.43
CA ARG A 96 -17.03 -13.00 -8.34
C ARG A 96 -17.96 -11.86 -7.89
N LYS A 97 -18.33 -11.82 -6.61
CA LYS A 97 -19.22 -10.80 -6.04
C LYS A 97 -18.61 -9.39 -6.13
N GLU A 98 -17.36 -9.23 -5.70
CA GLU A 98 -16.73 -7.90 -5.71
C GLU A 98 -16.39 -7.43 -7.13
N THR A 99 -16.00 -8.35 -8.02
CA THR A 99 -15.77 -8.02 -9.44
C THR A 99 -17.08 -7.63 -10.13
N ALA A 100 -18.19 -8.32 -9.86
CA ALA A 100 -19.50 -7.95 -10.39
C ALA A 100 -19.90 -6.52 -9.98
N ARG A 101 -19.67 -6.14 -8.72
CA ARG A 101 -19.91 -4.76 -8.25
C ARG A 101 -19.04 -3.73 -8.96
N GLY A 102 -17.77 -4.04 -9.17
CA GLY A 102 -16.84 -3.16 -9.88
C GLY A 102 -17.23 -2.97 -11.34
N ILE A 103 -17.58 -4.07 -12.03
CA ILE A 103 -18.07 -4.00 -13.41
C ILE A 103 -19.38 -3.19 -13.46
N TYR A 104 -20.33 -3.43 -12.56
CA TYR A 104 -21.56 -2.65 -12.48
C TYR A 104 -21.28 -1.15 -12.37
N GLN A 105 -20.37 -0.74 -11.48
CA GLN A 105 -20.00 0.66 -11.33
C GLN A 105 -19.37 1.26 -12.60
N ARG A 106 -18.60 0.48 -13.36
CA ARG A 106 -18.07 0.91 -14.67
C ARG A 106 -19.17 1.04 -15.71
N LEU A 107 -20.11 0.09 -15.73
CA LEU A 107 -21.24 0.08 -16.64
C LEU A 107 -22.19 1.26 -16.41
N LEU A 108 -22.36 1.72 -15.16
CA LEU A 108 -23.14 2.93 -14.88
C LEU A 108 -22.60 4.19 -15.60
N ILE A 109 -21.31 4.20 -15.93
CA ILE A 109 -20.66 5.31 -16.64
C ILE A 109 -20.69 5.08 -18.16
N SER A 110 -20.56 3.82 -18.62
CA SER A 110 -20.44 3.51 -20.04
C SER A 110 -21.77 3.25 -20.75
N ILE A 111 -22.77 2.67 -20.06
CA ILE A 111 -24.08 2.37 -20.65
C ILE A 111 -24.96 3.63 -20.60
N PRO A 112 -25.55 4.07 -21.73
CA PRO A 112 -26.46 5.21 -21.77
C PRO A 112 -27.63 5.06 -20.80
N TYR A 113 -28.03 6.18 -20.20
CA TYR A 113 -29.04 6.21 -19.14
C TYR A 113 -30.40 5.60 -19.55
N GLU A 114 -30.77 5.74 -20.82
CA GLU A 114 -32.03 5.25 -21.37
C GLU A 114 -32.07 3.72 -21.37
N LYS A 115 -30.91 3.08 -21.65
CA LYS A 115 -30.78 1.61 -21.71
C LYS A 115 -31.01 0.95 -20.36
N TRP A 116 -30.79 1.66 -19.26
CA TRP A 116 -31.12 1.17 -17.92
C TRP A 116 -32.62 1.11 -17.65
N SER A 117 -33.46 1.70 -18.52
CA SER A 117 -34.93 1.66 -18.40
C SER A 117 -35.58 0.68 -19.40
N ASP A 118 -34.76 -0.03 -20.19
CA ASP A 118 -35.23 -1.07 -21.10
C ASP A 118 -35.81 -2.27 -20.32
N SER A 119 -36.49 -3.18 -21.02
CA SER A 119 -36.97 -4.42 -20.40
C SER A 119 -35.81 -5.28 -19.85
N SER A 120 -36.07 -6.12 -18.85
CA SER A 120 -35.06 -6.99 -18.23
C SER A 120 -34.25 -7.83 -19.22
N GLU A 121 -34.89 -8.34 -20.29
CA GLU A 121 -34.20 -9.11 -21.34
C GLU A 121 -33.24 -8.24 -22.17
N GLN A 122 -33.66 -7.03 -22.52
CA GLN A 122 -32.84 -6.07 -23.27
C GLN A 122 -31.69 -5.52 -22.41
N LEU A 123 -31.94 -5.25 -21.13
CA LEU A 123 -30.90 -4.86 -20.18
C LEU A 123 -29.87 -5.98 -20.02
N ARG A 124 -30.31 -7.23 -19.87
CA ARG A 124 -29.42 -8.40 -19.82
C ARG A 124 -28.56 -8.51 -21.08
N ALA A 125 -29.15 -8.38 -22.26
CA ALA A 125 -28.39 -8.43 -23.51
C ALA A 125 -27.34 -7.31 -23.58
N THR A 126 -27.71 -6.09 -23.17
CA THR A 126 -26.82 -4.93 -23.15
C THR A 126 -25.66 -5.11 -22.16
N ILE A 127 -25.94 -5.60 -20.95
CA ILE A 127 -24.90 -5.88 -19.95
C ILE A 127 -23.94 -6.95 -20.46
N THR A 128 -24.46 -8.05 -21.01
CA THR A 128 -23.62 -9.15 -21.53
C THR A 128 -22.71 -8.68 -22.67
N ASP A 129 -23.21 -7.86 -23.59
CA ASP A 129 -22.42 -7.32 -24.71
C ASP A 129 -21.31 -6.35 -24.24
N ALA A 130 -21.55 -5.64 -23.13
CA ALA A 130 -20.59 -4.69 -22.57
C ALA A 130 -19.47 -5.33 -21.73
N ILE A 131 -19.60 -6.60 -21.33
CA ILE A 131 -18.57 -7.29 -20.55
C ILE A 131 -17.47 -7.81 -21.49
N THR A 132 -16.26 -7.29 -21.32
CA THR A 132 -15.07 -7.78 -22.02
C THR A 132 -14.08 -8.41 -21.05
N PRO A 133 -13.22 -9.35 -21.50
CA PRO A 133 -12.12 -9.87 -20.67
C PRO A 133 -11.23 -8.76 -20.09
N ASP A 134 -10.92 -7.74 -20.89
CA ASP A 134 -10.11 -6.59 -20.45
C ASP A 134 -10.79 -5.80 -19.32
N LEU A 135 -12.13 -5.65 -19.37
CA LEU A 135 -12.87 -4.99 -18.30
C LEU A 135 -12.82 -5.82 -17.00
N ILE A 136 -12.94 -7.14 -17.09
CA ILE A 136 -12.79 -8.04 -15.95
C ILE A 136 -11.39 -7.91 -15.36
N ASP A 137 -10.35 -8.06 -16.17
CA ASP A 137 -8.95 -8.01 -15.73
C ASP A 137 -8.60 -6.64 -15.12
N SER A 138 -9.13 -5.55 -15.70
CA SER A 138 -8.97 -4.20 -15.14
C SER A 138 -9.60 -4.07 -13.76
N VAL A 139 -10.85 -4.53 -13.58
CA VAL A 139 -11.54 -4.47 -12.28
C VAL A 139 -10.86 -5.37 -11.25
N VAL A 140 -10.42 -6.57 -11.65
CA VAL A 140 -9.67 -7.48 -10.78
C VAL A 140 -8.33 -6.89 -10.37
N GLY A 141 -7.60 -6.28 -11.31
CA GLY A 141 -6.34 -5.60 -11.03
C GLY A 141 -6.51 -4.44 -10.04
N GLU A 142 -7.60 -3.69 -10.16
CA GLU A 142 -7.97 -2.62 -9.23
C GLU A 142 -8.38 -3.12 -7.85
N LEU A 143 -9.05 -4.27 -7.74
CA LEU A 143 -9.43 -4.87 -6.47
C LEU A 143 -8.25 -5.51 -5.75
N ARG A 144 -7.30 -6.05 -6.52
CA ARG A 144 -6.20 -6.82 -5.97
C ARG A 144 -5.19 -5.94 -5.24
N ARG A 145 -4.93 -6.29 -3.99
CA ARG A 145 -3.89 -5.71 -3.15
C ARG A 145 -2.78 -6.74 -2.99
N VAL A 146 -1.55 -6.33 -3.24
CA VAL A 146 -0.35 -7.19 -3.14
C VAL A 146 0.87 -6.35 -2.84
N PHE A 147 1.77 -6.87 -2.00
CA PHE A 147 3.04 -6.20 -1.75
C PHE A 147 3.99 -6.51 -2.90
N THR A 148 4.36 -5.48 -3.65
CA THR A 148 5.28 -5.62 -4.81
C THR A 148 6.63 -5.01 -4.48
N ILE A 149 7.68 -5.78 -4.72
CA ILE A 149 9.07 -5.37 -4.64
C ILE A 149 9.53 -4.91 -6.01
N GLY A 150 9.93 -3.65 -6.11
CA GLY A 150 10.56 -3.11 -7.32
C GLY A 150 12.07 -3.31 -7.27
N GLN A 151 12.77 -2.22 -6.95
CA GLN A 151 14.23 -2.15 -7.03
C GLN A 151 14.84 -1.72 -5.69
N LEU A 152 16.10 -2.12 -5.49
CA LEU A 152 16.93 -1.71 -4.37
C LEU A 152 18.16 -1.00 -4.91
N ARG A 153 18.41 0.23 -4.47
CA ARG A 153 19.53 1.05 -4.91
C ARG A 153 20.40 1.47 -3.74
N ALA A 154 21.70 1.41 -3.92
CA ALA A 154 22.69 1.94 -3.00
C ALA A 154 23.37 3.16 -3.63
N ARG A 155 23.41 4.28 -2.91
CA ARG A 155 24.02 5.52 -3.37
C ARG A 155 25.17 5.93 -2.45
N SER A 156 26.31 6.27 -3.04
CA SER A 156 27.50 6.71 -2.30
C SER A 156 27.46 8.21 -1.96
N THR A 157 28.39 8.65 -1.12
CA THR A 157 28.60 10.07 -0.80
C THR A 157 29.02 10.92 -2.00
N GLU A 158 29.68 10.32 -3.01
CA GLU A 158 30.03 10.98 -4.28
C GLU A 158 29.01 10.70 -5.39
N LEU A 159 27.78 10.32 -5.03
CA LEU A 159 26.67 10.16 -5.97
C LEU A 159 26.81 9.01 -6.97
N GLN A 160 27.76 8.09 -6.76
CA GLN A 160 27.75 6.80 -7.47
C GLN A 160 26.54 5.98 -7.02
N GLU A 161 25.94 5.23 -7.93
CA GLU A 161 24.70 4.50 -7.69
C GLU A 161 24.80 3.08 -8.24
N ASP A 162 24.51 2.10 -7.38
CA ASP A 162 24.39 0.70 -7.77
C ASP A 162 22.93 0.27 -7.64
N GLN A 163 22.39 -0.36 -8.69
CA GLN A 163 21.14 -1.11 -8.61
C GLN A 163 21.44 -2.52 -8.09
N LEU A 164 21.25 -2.71 -6.78
CA LEU A 164 21.50 -3.99 -6.10
C LEU A 164 20.44 -5.05 -6.46
N VAL A 165 19.20 -4.60 -6.66
CA VAL A 165 18.07 -5.42 -7.12
C VAL A 165 17.33 -4.63 -8.20
N SER A 166 17.06 -5.28 -9.33
CA SER A 166 16.24 -4.75 -10.41
C SER A 166 14.81 -5.30 -10.29
N ALA A 167 13.85 -4.63 -10.94
CA ALA A 167 12.49 -5.16 -11.01
C ALA A 167 12.42 -6.55 -11.67
N SER A 168 13.31 -6.84 -12.63
CA SER A 168 13.33 -8.10 -13.39
C SER A 168 13.90 -9.31 -12.64
N ASP A 169 14.69 -9.10 -11.58
CA ASP A 169 15.33 -10.17 -10.82
C ASP A 169 14.98 -10.16 -9.32
N ALA A 170 14.05 -9.29 -8.92
CA ALA A 170 13.63 -9.15 -7.53
C ALA A 170 13.20 -10.49 -6.89
N ALA A 171 12.54 -11.39 -7.62
CA ALA A 171 12.06 -12.64 -7.02
C ALA A 171 13.18 -13.63 -6.69
N THR A 172 14.29 -13.58 -7.44
CA THR A 172 15.40 -14.55 -7.31
C THR A 172 16.57 -14.00 -6.52
N LYS A 173 16.67 -12.68 -6.35
CA LYS A 173 17.76 -12.03 -5.61
C LYS A 173 17.66 -12.20 -4.11
N TRP A 174 16.47 -12.38 -3.54
CA TRP A 174 16.28 -12.46 -2.10
C TRP A 174 16.20 -13.90 -1.61
N SER A 175 16.88 -14.19 -0.50
CA SER A 175 16.58 -15.37 0.31
C SER A 175 15.40 -15.07 1.23
N VAL A 176 14.35 -15.88 1.16
CA VAL A 176 13.11 -15.71 1.92
C VAL A 176 13.10 -16.65 3.13
N ALA A 177 12.82 -16.11 4.31
CA ALA A 177 12.57 -16.87 5.53
C ALA A 177 11.23 -16.47 6.16
N GLY A 178 10.49 -17.44 6.70
CA GLY A 178 9.15 -17.23 7.24
C GLY A 178 8.03 -17.66 6.26
N PRO A 179 6.76 -17.31 6.54
CA PRO A 179 5.61 -17.79 5.78
C PRO A 179 5.34 -16.94 4.53
N GLY A 180 6.38 -16.73 3.70
CA GLY A 180 6.29 -15.89 2.51
C GLY A 180 6.97 -16.52 1.30
N THR A 181 6.48 -16.16 0.12
CA THR A 181 7.05 -16.58 -1.17
C THR A 181 7.10 -15.40 -2.13
N LEU A 182 8.15 -15.36 -2.95
CA LEU A 182 8.31 -14.36 -4.01
C LEU A 182 7.94 -14.97 -5.36
N SER A 183 7.20 -14.21 -6.16
CA SER A 183 6.91 -14.56 -7.54
C SER A 183 7.23 -13.39 -8.48
N GLN A 184 7.90 -13.67 -9.59
CA GLN A 184 8.32 -12.64 -10.54
C GLN A 184 7.14 -12.17 -11.41
N LYS A 185 7.02 -10.86 -11.63
CA LYS A 185 6.03 -10.21 -12.50
C LYS A 185 6.67 -9.12 -13.35
N ALA A 186 5.93 -8.57 -14.31
CA ALA A 186 6.41 -7.60 -15.30
C ALA A 186 6.89 -6.26 -14.70
N GLY A 187 6.53 -5.94 -13.45
CA GLY A 187 6.93 -4.70 -12.76
C GLY A 187 7.75 -4.90 -11.48
N GLY A 188 8.13 -6.13 -11.13
CA GLY A 188 8.74 -6.44 -9.84
C GLY A 188 8.46 -7.86 -9.37
N ALA A 189 8.74 -8.14 -8.11
CA ALA A 189 8.38 -9.40 -7.47
C ALA A 189 7.23 -9.20 -6.48
N GLU A 190 6.20 -10.03 -6.57
CA GLU A 190 5.11 -10.05 -5.60
C GLU A 190 5.48 -10.93 -4.41
N LEU A 191 5.34 -10.37 -3.21
CA LEU A 191 5.46 -11.12 -1.97
C LEU A 191 4.07 -11.60 -1.55
N SER A 192 3.86 -12.91 -1.66
CA SER A 192 2.71 -13.58 -1.02
C SER A 192 3.09 -14.00 0.39
N TYR A 193 2.21 -13.82 1.36
CA TYR A 193 2.45 -14.23 2.74
C TYR A 193 1.17 -14.65 3.47
N ASP A 194 1.32 -15.51 4.48
CA ASP A 194 0.25 -15.87 5.41
C ASP A 194 0.74 -15.82 6.86
N PHE A 195 0.27 -14.82 7.60
CA PHE A 195 0.61 -14.61 8.99
C PHE A 195 -0.28 -15.34 10.01
N ALA A 196 -1.05 -16.34 9.58
CA ALA A 196 -1.86 -17.16 10.49
C ALA A 196 -1.02 -17.91 11.54
N SER A 197 0.18 -18.38 11.18
CA SER A 197 1.04 -19.22 12.04
C SER A 197 2.36 -18.56 12.47
N ALA A 198 2.73 -17.44 11.85
CA ALA A 198 3.91 -16.65 12.20
C ALA A 198 3.64 -15.17 11.91
N ASN A 199 4.40 -14.26 12.52
CA ASN A 199 4.12 -12.82 12.43
C ASN A 199 5.14 -12.04 11.59
N LYS A 200 6.07 -12.73 10.92
CA LYS A 200 7.19 -12.10 10.23
C LYS A 200 7.72 -12.90 9.05
N VAL A 201 7.98 -12.19 7.94
CA VAL A 201 8.76 -12.65 6.79
C VAL A 201 10.06 -11.84 6.74
N MET A 202 11.16 -12.49 6.39
CA MET A 202 12.47 -11.87 6.22
C MET A 202 12.99 -12.12 4.82
N LEU A 203 13.43 -11.05 4.15
CA LEU A 203 14.09 -11.10 2.86
C LEU A 203 15.54 -10.66 3.06
N SER A 204 16.50 -11.55 2.83
CA SER A 204 17.91 -11.27 3.09
C SER A 204 18.78 -11.58 1.90
N GLN A 205 19.77 -10.72 1.65
CA GLN A 205 20.80 -10.96 0.64
C GLN A 205 22.07 -10.17 0.96
N THR A 206 23.22 -10.74 0.64
CA THR A 206 24.52 -10.04 0.60
C THR A 206 24.80 -9.57 -0.82
N PHE A 207 25.13 -8.28 -0.95
CA PHE A 207 25.45 -7.62 -2.22
C PHE A 207 26.90 -7.12 -2.21
N ALA A 208 27.45 -6.96 -3.41
CA ALA A 208 28.71 -6.26 -3.63
C ALA A 208 28.44 -4.92 -4.32
N THR A 209 29.01 -3.84 -3.81
CA THR A 209 28.94 -2.49 -4.40
C THR A 209 30.14 -2.21 -5.30
N SER A 210 29.97 -1.37 -6.32
CA SER A 210 31.04 -0.87 -7.19
C SER A 210 31.98 0.12 -6.47
N PHE A 211 31.53 0.65 -5.34
CA PHE A 211 32.27 1.59 -4.49
C PHE A 211 32.52 1.04 -3.08
N PRO A 212 33.54 1.54 -2.34
CA PRO A 212 33.77 1.14 -0.96
C PRO A 212 32.56 1.42 -0.06
N ILE A 213 32.10 0.42 0.69
CA ILE A 213 30.84 0.47 1.44
C ILE A 213 30.88 1.46 2.62
N GLU A 214 32.06 1.88 3.05
CA GLU A 214 32.24 3.00 3.98
C GLU A 214 31.62 4.30 3.44
N ARG A 215 31.51 4.41 2.11
CA ARG A 215 30.98 5.58 1.41
C ARG A 215 29.48 5.48 1.13
N LEU A 216 28.80 4.42 1.59
CA LEU A 216 27.35 4.28 1.46
C LEU A 216 26.64 5.46 2.16
N ARG A 217 25.89 6.25 1.39
CA ARG A 217 25.12 7.38 1.90
C ARG A 217 23.66 7.03 2.08
N ARG A 218 23.05 6.36 1.09
CA ARG A 218 21.61 6.05 1.09
C ARG A 218 21.35 4.65 0.54
N LEU A 219 20.36 4.00 1.13
CA LEU A 219 19.72 2.82 0.58
C LEU A 219 18.27 3.19 0.24
N GLN A 220 17.87 2.95 -1.01
CA GLN A 220 16.54 3.28 -1.50
C GLN A 220 15.84 2.01 -1.99
N PHE A 221 14.70 1.70 -1.39
CA PHE A 221 13.90 0.53 -1.71
C PHE A 221 12.56 0.98 -2.27
N TYR A 222 12.29 0.55 -3.50
CA TYR A 222 11.07 0.86 -4.23
C TYR A 222 10.10 -0.31 -4.06
N PHE A 223 8.89 0.00 -3.62
CA PHE A 223 7.88 -1.01 -3.38
C PHE A 223 6.48 -0.44 -3.55
N GLN A 224 5.52 -1.31 -3.78
CA GLN A 224 4.10 -1.00 -3.69
C GLN A 224 3.54 -1.75 -2.47
N PRO A 225 3.04 -1.07 -1.44
CA PRO A 225 2.43 -1.72 -0.31
C PRO A 225 1.06 -2.32 -0.68
N ASP A 226 0.52 -3.14 0.21
CA ASP A 226 -0.77 -3.81 0.03
C ASP A 226 -1.86 -3.28 0.96
N ASP A 227 -1.68 -2.09 1.54
CA ASP A 227 -2.67 -1.44 2.41
C ASP A 227 -3.03 -2.23 3.69
N THR A 228 -2.08 -3.00 4.26
CA THR A 228 -2.31 -3.89 5.43
C THR A 228 -1.86 -3.37 6.80
N TRP A 229 -1.31 -2.15 6.87
CA TRP A 229 -0.64 -1.62 8.08
C TRP A 229 0.59 -2.39 8.56
N HIS A 230 1.04 -3.42 7.85
CA HIS A 230 2.23 -4.14 8.25
C HIS A 230 3.47 -3.23 8.29
N ALA A 231 4.46 -3.65 9.06
CA ALA A 231 5.68 -2.88 9.29
C ALA A 231 6.82 -3.44 8.45
N LEU A 232 7.46 -2.55 7.68
CA LEU A 232 8.72 -2.81 6.99
C LEU A 232 9.86 -2.16 7.76
N ARG A 233 10.83 -2.96 8.19
CA ARG A 233 12.10 -2.50 8.76
C ARG A 233 13.27 -3.03 7.95
N VAL A 234 14.41 -2.35 8.02
CA VAL A 234 15.65 -2.84 7.39
C VAL A 234 16.73 -3.07 8.45
N THR A 235 17.54 -4.09 8.21
CA THR A 235 18.85 -4.27 8.82
C THR A 235 19.90 -4.18 7.74
N VAL A 236 20.96 -3.42 7.98
CA VAL A 236 22.09 -3.24 7.09
C VAL A 236 23.34 -3.68 7.84
N GLU A 237 24.09 -4.62 7.30
CA GLU A 237 25.33 -5.11 7.87
C GLU A 237 26.50 -4.82 6.93
N LYS A 238 27.53 -4.14 7.43
CA LYS A 238 28.74 -3.78 6.68
C LYS A 238 29.91 -3.51 7.63
N LEU A 239 31.15 -3.72 7.17
CA LEU A 239 32.38 -3.35 7.90
C LEU A 239 32.46 -3.90 9.35
N GLY A 240 31.82 -5.03 9.63
CA GLY A 240 31.77 -5.63 10.96
C GLY A 240 30.70 -5.03 11.88
N HIS A 241 29.84 -4.13 11.38
CA HIS A 241 28.76 -3.49 12.12
C HIS A 241 27.40 -3.87 11.58
N ARG A 242 26.41 -3.91 12.46
CA ARG A 242 25.00 -4.13 12.16
C ARG A 242 24.22 -2.88 12.50
N PHE A 243 23.45 -2.38 11.55
CA PHE A 243 22.58 -1.23 11.72
C PHE A 243 21.11 -1.61 11.50
N VAL A 244 20.20 -1.03 12.26
CA VAL A 244 18.75 -1.26 12.14
C VAL A 244 18.00 0.04 11.92
N SER A 245 16.92 0.01 11.15
CA SER A 245 16.09 1.21 10.98
C SER A 245 15.43 1.62 12.30
N GLU A 246 15.58 2.89 12.67
CA GLU A 246 15.03 3.43 13.91
C GLU A 246 13.50 3.31 13.94
N ARG A 247 12.85 3.63 12.82
CA ARG A 247 11.41 3.47 12.61
C ARG A 247 11.11 2.43 11.54
N ALA A 248 9.88 1.93 11.58
CA ALA A 248 9.31 1.16 10.49
C ALA A 248 8.73 2.10 9.42
N VAL A 249 8.71 1.61 8.19
CA VAL A 249 7.84 2.14 7.13
C VAL A 249 6.55 1.32 7.18
N TYR A 250 5.40 2.00 7.22
CA TYR A 250 4.11 1.35 7.34
C TYR A 250 3.47 1.16 5.97
N LEU A 251 2.87 -0.01 5.76
CA LEU A 251 2.31 -0.42 4.47
C LEU A 251 0.83 -0.06 4.38
N ALA A 252 0.53 1.20 4.70
CA ALA A 252 -0.81 1.78 4.80
C ALA A 252 -1.28 2.39 3.46
N ASP A 253 -0.73 1.93 2.34
CA ASP A 253 -1.03 2.44 1.02
C ASP A 253 -0.94 1.35 -0.04
N HIS A 254 -1.32 1.66 -1.27
CA HIS A 254 -1.23 0.76 -2.41
C HIS A 254 -0.60 1.42 -3.65
N SER A 255 -0.06 2.62 -3.52
CA SER A 255 0.72 3.30 -4.56
C SER A 255 2.20 2.94 -4.48
N TRP A 256 2.94 3.06 -5.58
CA TRP A 256 4.39 2.90 -5.57
C TRP A 256 5.06 3.97 -4.70
N GLN A 257 5.96 3.55 -3.83
CA GLN A 257 6.65 4.37 -2.85
C GLN A 257 8.14 4.04 -2.78
N ILE A 258 8.90 4.92 -2.11
CA ILE A 258 10.33 4.73 -1.88
C ILE A 258 10.62 4.86 -0.38
N ALA A 259 11.12 3.78 0.21
CA ALA A 259 11.73 3.84 1.54
C ALA A 259 13.21 4.22 1.38
N THR A 260 13.63 5.31 2.03
CA THR A 260 15.04 5.73 2.05
C THR A 260 15.61 5.54 3.45
N TRP A 261 16.74 4.84 3.55
CA TRP A 261 17.49 4.69 4.79
C TRP A 261 18.89 5.29 4.65
N GLN A 262 19.38 5.92 5.72
CA GLN A 262 20.74 6.44 5.78
C GLN A 262 21.31 6.37 7.20
N GLU A 263 22.62 6.30 7.30
CA GLU A 263 23.32 6.57 8.57
C GLU A 263 23.24 8.06 8.91
N ARG A 264 23.54 8.37 10.17
CA ARG A 264 23.56 9.75 10.66
C ARG A 264 24.66 10.54 9.95
N SER A 265 24.32 11.75 9.51
CA SER A 265 25.22 12.65 8.80
C SER A 265 25.00 14.10 9.22
N ALA A 266 25.84 15.02 8.75
CA ALA A 266 25.66 16.46 8.99
C ALA A 266 24.30 16.99 8.51
N ASP A 267 23.73 16.36 7.48
CA ASP A 267 22.40 16.69 6.96
C ASP A 267 21.28 16.52 8.00
N ASP A 268 21.50 15.72 9.04
CA ASP A 268 20.53 15.47 10.09
C ASP A 268 20.47 16.58 11.15
N ALA A 269 21.47 17.47 11.18
CA ALA A 269 21.47 18.66 12.03
C ALA A 269 20.73 19.84 11.36
N LEU A 270 20.46 19.76 10.06
CA LEU A 270 19.78 20.82 9.31
C LEU A 270 18.26 20.78 9.54
N THR A 271 17.64 21.95 9.58
CA THR A 271 16.17 22.15 9.68
C THR A 271 15.46 21.93 8.35
N LYS A 272 15.88 20.93 7.58
CA LYS A 272 15.25 20.56 6.30
C LYS A 272 14.29 19.38 6.49
N ILE A 273 13.27 19.30 5.64
CA ILE A 273 12.37 18.14 5.60
C ILE A 273 13.20 16.88 5.34
N LYS A 274 13.10 15.90 6.23
CA LYS A 274 13.82 14.64 6.16
C LYS A 274 12.94 13.60 5.50
N THR A 275 13.37 13.10 4.35
CA THR A 275 12.66 12.07 3.57
C THR A 275 13.26 10.67 3.78
N TRP A 276 14.03 10.48 4.85
CA TRP A 276 14.72 9.24 5.16
C TRP A 276 14.51 8.80 6.61
N THR A 277 14.68 7.49 6.83
CA THR A 277 14.78 6.88 8.15
C THR A 277 16.24 6.64 8.51
N LEU A 278 16.61 7.00 9.73
CA LEU A 278 17.96 6.76 10.23
C LEU A 278 18.21 5.29 10.54
N LEU A 279 19.44 4.87 10.28
CA LEU A 279 20.01 3.61 10.70
C LEU A 279 20.75 3.79 12.03
N LYS A 280 20.39 2.99 13.03
CA LYS A 280 21.00 2.98 14.36
C LYS A 280 21.92 1.77 14.49
N ASP A 281 23.12 1.97 15.02
CA ASP A 281 24.04 0.88 15.35
C ASP A 281 23.38 -0.08 16.36
N ALA A 282 23.44 -1.37 16.04
CA ALA A 282 22.87 -2.49 16.77
C ALA A 282 23.93 -3.57 17.11
N GLY A 283 25.21 -3.23 17.04
CA GLY A 283 26.33 -4.07 17.45
C GLY A 283 27.10 -4.69 16.29
N GLY A 284 27.82 -5.78 16.58
CA GLY A 284 28.72 -6.43 15.62
C GLY A 284 28.01 -7.22 14.53
N SER A 285 28.69 -7.39 13.39
CA SER A 285 28.32 -8.25 12.27
C SER A 285 29.52 -9.09 11.80
N ALA A 286 29.23 -10.23 11.16
CA ALA A 286 30.23 -11.04 10.47
C ALA A 286 30.60 -10.50 9.07
N VAL A 287 29.80 -9.59 8.49
CA VAL A 287 30.03 -9.00 7.17
C VAL A 287 31.17 -7.99 7.24
N ARG A 288 32.31 -8.26 6.58
CA ARG A 288 33.53 -7.44 6.72
C ARG A 288 34.15 -6.97 5.40
N GLY A 289 33.65 -7.42 4.25
CA GLY A 289 34.20 -7.02 2.95
C GLY A 289 34.13 -5.50 2.73
N PRO A 290 35.14 -4.89 2.07
CA PRO A 290 35.20 -3.44 1.86
C PRO A 290 34.13 -2.92 0.89
N ASN A 291 33.55 -3.81 0.08
CA ASN A 291 32.47 -3.52 -0.86
C ASN A 291 31.24 -4.40 -0.58
N GLU A 292 31.20 -5.06 0.59
CA GLU A 292 30.18 -6.04 0.92
C GLU A 292 29.13 -5.42 1.84
N VAL A 293 27.85 -5.65 1.53
CA VAL A 293 26.74 -5.25 2.38
C VAL A 293 25.69 -6.33 2.41
N ARG A 294 25.27 -6.76 3.61
CA ARG A 294 24.07 -7.58 3.76
C ARG A 294 22.89 -6.72 4.13
N ILE A 295 21.80 -6.91 3.41
CA ILE A 295 20.54 -6.21 3.62
C ILE A 295 19.51 -7.26 4.00
N THR A 296 18.79 -6.99 5.08
CA THR A 296 17.65 -7.80 5.51
C THR A 296 16.43 -6.91 5.67
N LEU A 297 15.42 -7.14 4.84
CA LEU A 297 14.10 -6.53 4.99
C LEU A 297 13.26 -7.41 5.91
N HIS A 298 12.67 -6.78 6.91
CA HIS A 298 11.83 -7.41 7.92
C HIS A 298 10.41 -6.92 7.70
N PHE A 299 9.55 -7.83 7.27
CA PHE A 299 8.15 -7.59 7.05
C PHE A 299 7.35 -8.29 8.16
N GLY A 300 6.46 -7.60 8.87
CA GLY A 300 5.75 -8.24 9.97
C GLY A 300 4.46 -7.54 10.39
N VAL A 301 3.61 -8.31 11.06
CA VAL A 301 2.37 -7.81 11.66
C VAL A 301 2.72 -6.75 12.71
N MET A 302 2.01 -5.63 12.66
CA MET A 302 2.14 -4.60 13.68
C MET A 302 1.57 -5.12 15.00
N SER A 303 2.35 -5.06 16.09
CA SER A 303 1.91 -5.52 17.41
C SER A 303 0.92 -4.57 18.12
N VAL A 304 0.73 -3.32 17.63
CA VAL A 304 -0.24 -2.35 18.19
C VAL A 304 -0.67 -1.35 17.11
N PRO A 305 -1.97 -1.14 16.81
CA PRO A 305 -2.40 -0.08 15.89
C PRO A 305 -2.05 1.31 16.44
N VAL A 306 -1.22 2.06 15.73
CA VAL A 306 -0.64 3.36 16.15
C VAL A 306 -1.65 4.53 16.16
N TYR A 307 -2.95 4.27 15.98
CA TYR A 307 -3.95 5.34 16.03
C TYR A 307 -4.21 5.95 17.43
N PHE A 308 -3.60 5.42 18.50
CA PHE A 308 -3.85 5.90 19.87
C PHE A 308 -2.62 6.39 20.65
N SER A 309 -1.44 6.53 20.04
CA SER A 309 -0.24 7.02 20.77
C SER A 309 0.13 8.49 20.51
N LEU A 310 -0.78 9.26 19.89
CA LEU A 310 -0.65 10.71 19.74
C LEU A 310 -1.86 11.40 20.38
N TYR A 311 -2.05 11.17 21.68
CA TYR A 311 -2.76 12.05 22.61
C TYR A 311 -2.13 11.92 23.99
#